data_AF-A0A2Z5IPU0-F1
#
_entry.id   AF-A0A2Z5IPU0-F1
#
_cell.length_a   1.000
_cell.length_b   1.000
_cell.length_c   1.000
_cell.angle_alpha   90.00
_cell.angle_beta   90.00
_cell.angle_gamma   90.00
#
_symmetry.space_group_name_H-M   'P 1'
#
loop_
_entity.id
_entity.type
_entity.pdbx_description
1 polymer ?
#
loop_
_entity_poly.entity_id
_entity_poly.type
_entity_poly.pdbx_seq_one_letter_code
_entity_poly.pdbx_strand_id
1 'polypeptide(L)'
;MKKKQKKLLDKYYISEAFDKNRNISFNFKKANKKISGNFAEFTDALAEYVRVSEQSENETRVWFHRDAAYRGSVGLEKARLIIEHVKEKNVENQDAISYIEKENLVEKSTKKPSKKMMLMKELEEEANEITFDVPDKESKMSTDVMKDDVEYESKFDVTILDLKPYEGKLDVYYNLSSDGQMSETMMKTVEGFATEKTMMEEDHMMSDDSMMMEEEPMMKENDMMSQESNMDKEEDHMMSDDDSMMKDDMMMTKEEHIHHYHQRRYNQKNTGIKVALSLLIIIALVNLILIILNVTNVI
;
A
#
# COMPACT_ATOMS: atom_id res chain seq x y z
N MET A 1 25.82 14.24 21.61
CA MET A 1 24.44 14.04 21.09
C MET A 1 23.56 13.43 22.18
N LYS A 2 22.48 14.08 22.59
CA LYS A 2 21.54 13.51 23.57
C LYS A 2 20.76 12.39 22.88
N LYS A 3 20.89 11.13 23.34
CA LYS A 3 20.07 10.00 22.86
C LYS A 3 18.59 10.38 23.02
N LYS A 4 17.87 10.49 21.90
CA LYS A 4 16.42 10.71 21.87
C LYS A 4 15.78 9.52 22.58
N GLN A 5 15.29 9.72 23.81
CA GLN A 5 14.60 8.67 24.56
C GLN A 5 13.46 8.12 23.71
N LYS A 6 13.45 6.81 23.49
CA LYS A 6 12.40 6.11 22.77
C LYS A 6 11.11 6.29 23.56
N LYS A 7 10.19 7.13 23.07
CA LYS A 7 8.86 7.30 23.67
C LYS A 7 8.20 5.92 23.72
N LEU A 8 7.88 5.47 24.93
CA LEU A 8 7.19 4.20 25.11
C LEU A 8 5.72 4.39 24.73
N LEU A 9 5.13 3.36 24.11
CA LEU A 9 3.71 3.35 23.76
C LEU A 9 2.98 2.45 24.75
N ASP A 10 2.11 3.04 25.54
CA ASP A 10 1.21 2.34 26.45
C ASP A 10 0.03 1.78 25.66
N LYS A 11 -0.11 0.45 25.68
CA LYS A 11 -1.13 -0.25 24.90
C LYS A 11 -2.31 -0.67 25.75
N TYR A 12 -3.51 -0.36 25.28
CA TYR A 12 -4.77 -0.72 25.94
C TYR A 12 -5.69 -1.50 24.99
N TYR A 13 -6.60 -2.28 25.56
CA TYR A 13 -7.55 -3.08 24.79
C TYR A 13 -8.95 -2.91 25.34
N ILE A 14 -9.91 -2.73 24.44
CA ILE A 14 -11.34 -2.82 24.73
C ILE A 14 -11.89 -3.98 23.90
N SER A 15 -12.49 -4.95 24.57
CA SER A 15 -13.04 -6.15 23.94
C SER A 15 -14.46 -6.41 24.44
N GLU A 16 -15.38 -6.71 23.51
CA GLU A 16 -16.72 -7.13 23.89
C GLU A 16 -16.69 -8.52 24.55
N ALA A 17 -17.60 -8.73 25.48
CA ALA A 17 -17.88 -10.01 26.10
C ALA A 17 -19.38 -10.18 26.32
N PHE A 18 -19.89 -11.36 26.04
CA PHE A 18 -21.28 -11.73 26.30
C PHE A 18 -21.35 -12.66 27.51
N ASP A 19 -22.29 -12.40 28.40
CA ASP A 19 -22.63 -13.32 29.47
C ASP A 19 -23.52 -14.48 28.97
N LYS A 20 -23.95 -15.36 29.90
CA LYS A 20 -24.83 -16.50 29.58
C LYS A 20 -26.20 -16.08 29.05
N ASN A 21 -26.66 -14.88 29.40
CA ASN A 21 -27.94 -14.31 29.00
C ASN A 21 -27.82 -13.44 27.74
N ARG A 22 -26.63 -13.40 27.13
CA ARG A 22 -26.28 -12.54 25.98
C ARG A 22 -26.32 -11.04 26.28
N ASN A 23 -26.16 -10.63 27.53
CA ASN A 23 -25.88 -9.24 27.84
C ASN A 23 -24.44 -8.91 27.44
N ILE A 24 -24.26 -7.80 26.73
CA ILE A 24 -22.95 -7.31 26.32
C ILE A 24 -22.28 -6.53 27.46
N SER A 25 -20.97 -6.68 27.55
CA SER A 25 -20.09 -5.88 28.40
C SER A 25 -18.75 -5.66 27.70
N PHE A 26 -17.97 -4.69 28.17
CA PHE A 26 -16.70 -4.29 27.59
C PHE A 26 -15.58 -4.47 28.59
N ASN A 27 -14.67 -5.38 28.28
CA ASN A 27 -13.45 -5.58 29.07
C ASN A 27 -12.38 -4.60 28.61
N PHE A 28 -11.96 -3.72 29.52
CA PHE A 28 -10.82 -2.82 29.38
C PHE A 28 -9.57 -3.46 30.00
N LYS A 29 -8.43 -3.45 29.31
CA LYS A 29 -7.16 -4.02 29.82
C LYS A 29 -5.96 -3.20 29.36
N LYS A 30 -4.93 -3.06 30.21
CA LYS A 30 -3.60 -2.58 29.80
C LYS A 30 -2.68 -3.74 29.44
N ALA A 31 -1.93 -3.62 28.36
CA ALA A 31 -0.94 -4.62 27.96
C ALA A 31 0.10 -4.84 29.06
N ASN A 32 0.46 -6.10 29.30
CA ASN A 32 1.50 -6.52 30.24
C ASN A 32 1.28 -6.03 31.69
N LYS A 33 0.06 -5.60 32.05
CA LYS A 33 -0.29 -5.20 33.41
C LYS A 33 -1.64 -5.82 33.80
N LYS A 34 -1.83 -6.07 35.09
CA LYS A 34 -3.11 -6.54 35.66
C LYS A 34 -4.17 -5.43 35.79
N ILE A 35 -4.00 -4.30 35.11
CA ILE A 35 -4.99 -3.22 35.10
C ILE A 35 -6.10 -3.66 34.16
N SER A 36 -7.27 -3.94 34.72
CA SER A 36 -8.45 -4.35 33.96
C SER A 36 -9.74 -3.84 34.62
N GLY A 37 -10.72 -3.50 33.79
CA GLY A 37 -12.09 -3.17 34.21
C GLY A 37 -13.10 -3.85 33.29
N ASN A 38 -14.33 -4.00 33.77
CA ASN A 38 -15.48 -4.43 32.96
C ASN A 38 -16.57 -3.36 33.05
N PHE A 39 -17.10 -2.95 31.91
CA PHE A 39 -18.07 -1.87 31.77
C PHE A 39 -19.32 -2.39 31.05
N ALA A 40 -20.50 -1.93 31.46
CA ALA A 40 -21.74 -2.25 30.77
C ALA A 40 -21.81 -1.53 29.41
N GLU A 41 -21.42 -0.26 29.37
CA GLU A 41 -21.50 0.60 28.20
C GLU A 41 -20.15 0.74 27.49
N PHE A 42 -20.18 0.81 26.15
CA PHE A 42 -18.98 1.00 25.34
C PHE A 42 -18.31 2.35 25.63
N THR A 43 -19.13 3.40 25.74
CA THR A 43 -18.64 4.77 25.99
C THR A 43 -17.96 4.90 27.33
N ASP A 44 -18.36 4.11 28.33
CA ASP A 44 -17.75 4.14 29.67
C ASP A 44 -16.38 3.49 29.66
N ALA A 45 -16.24 2.34 28.97
CA ALA A 45 -14.93 1.71 28.77
C ALA A 45 -13.96 2.64 28.02
N LEU A 46 -14.46 3.37 27.02
CA LEU A 46 -13.65 4.32 26.26
C LEU A 46 -13.34 5.60 27.05
N ALA A 47 -14.27 6.08 27.88
CA ALA A 47 -14.03 7.18 28.80
C ALA A 47 -12.96 6.83 29.85
N GLU A 48 -12.95 5.59 30.34
CA GLU A 48 -11.89 5.12 31.22
C GLU A 48 -10.53 5.12 30.51
N TYR A 49 -10.47 4.70 29.25
CA TYR A 49 -9.25 4.81 28.44
C TYR A 49 -8.78 6.27 28.34
N VAL A 50 -9.68 7.22 28.06
CA VAL A 50 -9.35 8.66 28.00
C VAL A 50 -8.77 9.11 29.34
N ARG A 51 -9.45 8.79 30.46
CA ARG A 51 -9.04 9.17 31.81
C ARG A 51 -7.65 8.66 32.17
N VAL A 52 -7.35 7.38 31.94
CA VAL A 52 -6.02 6.82 32.26
C VAL A 52 -4.94 7.28 31.29
N SER A 53 -5.33 7.69 30.08
CA SER A 53 -4.40 8.16 29.06
C SER A 53 -3.96 9.59 29.30
N GLU A 54 -4.85 10.46 29.78
CA GLU A 54 -4.53 11.82 30.21
C GLU A 54 -3.56 11.86 31.40
N GLN A 55 -3.55 10.79 32.20
CA GLN A 55 -2.64 10.63 33.35
C GLN A 55 -1.30 9.98 32.97
N SER A 56 -1.14 9.54 31.71
CA SER A 56 0.09 8.86 31.28
C SER A 56 1.13 9.85 30.76
N GLU A 57 2.38 9.63 31.14
CA GLU A 57 3.54 10.33 30.57
C GLU A 57 3.89 9.82 29.16
N ASN A 58 3.37 8.63 28.80
CA ASN A 58 3.63 7.96 27.53
C ASN A 58 2.53 8.23 26.51
N GLU A 59 2.86 8.08 25.23
CA GLU A 59 1.83 7.99 24.21
C GLU A 59 0.96 6.75 24.49
N THR A 60 -0.35 6.89 24.28
CA THR A 60 -1.33 5.84 24.54
C THR A 60 -2.09 5.50 23.27
N ARG A 61 -2.45 4.22 23.13
CA ARG A 61 -3.34 3.76 22.06
C ARG A 61 -4.24 2.65 22.60
N VAL A 62 -5.48 2.61 22.13
CA VAL A 62 -6.44 1.56 22.45
C VAL A 62 -6.79 0.74 21.21
N TRP A 63 -6.85 -0.57 21.36
CA TRP A 63 -7.20 -1.54 20.31
C TRP A 63 -8.57 -2.13 20.61
N PHE A 64 -9.46 -2.06 19.63
CA PHE A 64 -10.83 -2.57 19.71
C PHE A 64 -10.91 -3.99 19.16
N HIS A 65 -11.58 -4.87 19.90
CA HIS A 65 -11.82 -6.25 19.51
C HIS A 65 -13.31 -6.61 19.59
N ARG A 66 -13.81 -7.22 18.52
CA ARG A 66 -15.16 -7.78 18.39
C ARG A 66 -15.04 -9.26 18.04
N ASP A 67 -15.78 -10.14 18.69
CA ASP A 67 -15.69 -11.60 18.49
C ASP A 67 -14.25 -12.13 18.57
N ALA A 68 -13.45 -11.62 19.52
CA ALA A 68 -12.03 -11.90 19.67
C ALA A 68 -11.14 -11.55 18.45
N ALA A 69 -11.64 -10.74 17.51
CA ALA A 69 -10.90 -10.28 16.35
C ALA A 69 -10.70 -8.76 16.39
N TYR A 70 -9.53 -8.31 15.96
CA TYR A 70 -9.17 -6.90 15.90
C TYR A 70 -10.05 -6.15 14.88
N ARG A 71 -10.48 -4.94 15.25
CA ARG A 71 -11.34 -4.08 14.42
C ARG A 71 -10.74 -2.70 14.12
N GLY A 72 -9.74 -2.29 14.90
CA GLY A 72 -9.06 -1.02 14.72
C GLY A 72 -8.46 -0.51 16.02
N SER A 73 -7.70 0.57 15.93
CA SER A 73 -7.07 1.22 17.08
C SER A 73 -7.09 2.73 16.96
N VAL A 74 -7.05 3.44 18.08
CA VAL A 74 -7.03 4.91 18.11
C VAL A 74 -6.17 5.45 19.25
N GLY A 75 -5.62 6.65 19.06
CA GLY A 75 -5.02 7.44 20.13
C GLY A 75 -6.06 8.23 20.95
N LEU A 76 -5.57 9.01 21.92
CA LEU A 76 -6.40 9.78 22.85
C LEU A 76 -7.43 10.71 22.18
N GLU A 77 -7.01 11.53 21.22
CA GLU A 77 -7.91 12.53 20.60
C GLU A 77 -9.06 11.88 19.83
N LYS A 78 -8.77 10.84 19.04
CA LYS A 78 -9.81 10.08 18.32
C LYS A 78 -10.74 9.32 19.27
N ALA A 79 -10.25 8.88 20.43
CA ALA A 79 -11.13 8.25 21.42
C ALA A 79 -12.19 9.22 21.96
N ARG A 80 -11.84 10.50 22.18
CA ARG A 80 -12.82 11.53 22.58
C ARG A 80 -13.89 11.71 21.51
N LEU A 81 -13.47 11.87 20.25
CA LEU A 81 -14.38 12.01 19.11
C LEU A 81 -15.32 10.82 18.96
N ILE A 82 -14.83 9.59 19.16
CA ILE A 82 -15.68 8.39 19.10
C ILE A 82 -16.79 8.45 20.16
N ILE A 83 -16.49 8.87 21.39
CA ILE A 83 -17.50 8.98 22.47
C ILE A 83 -18.61 9.94 22.03
N GLU A 84 -18.25 11.10 21.48
CA GLU A 84 -19.20 12.09 20.99
C GLU A 84 -20.08 11.52 19.87
N HIS A 85 -19.48 10.88 18.87
CA HIS A 85 -20.22 10.33 17.72
C HIS A 85 -21.16 9.19 18.11
N VAL A 86 -20.71 8.28 18.99
CA VAL A 86 -21.54 7.16 19.48
C VAL A 86 -22.74 7.68 20.27
N LYS A 87 -22.55 8.71 21.11
CA LYS A 87 -23.64 9.36 21.86
C LYS A 87 -24.58 10.13 20.95
N GLU A 88 -24.07 10.93 20.03
CA GLU A 88 -24.88 11.73 19.10
C GLU A 88 -25.79 10.85 18.24
N LYS A 89 -25.25 9.73 17.74
CA LYS A 89 -26.00 8.78 16.90
C LYS A 89 -26.81 7.75 17.70
N ASN A 90 -26.80 7.81 19.03
CA ASN A 90 -27.46 6.85 19.93
C ASN A 90 -27.17 5.39 19.54
N VAL A 91 -25.91 5.07 19.28
CA VAL A 91 -25.51 3.73 18.83
C VAL A 91 -25.62 2.75 19.99
N GLU A 92 -26.31 1.63 19.76
CA GLU A 92 -26.43 0.56 20.76
C GLU A 92 -25.08 -0.13 21.03
N ASN A 93 -24.86 -0.56 22.27
CA ASN A 93 -23.61 -1.20 22.69
C ASN A 93 -23.19 -2.37 21.78
N GLN A 94 -24.15 -3.20 21.38
CA GLN A 94 -23.91 -4.38 20.54
C GLN A 94 -23.32 -4.05 19.16
N ASP A 95 -23.54 -2.83 18.69
CA ASP A 95 -23.10 -2.35 17.39
C ASP A 95 -21.96 -1.33 17.47
N ALA A 96 -21.64 -0.81 18.66
CA ALA A 96 -20.69 0.29 18.84
C ALA A 96 -19.33 0.04 18.16
N ILE A 97 -18.69 -1.11 18.36
CA ILE A 97 -17.39 -1.42 17.74
C ILE A 97 -17.51 -1.57 16.21
N SER A 98 -18.66 -2.04 15.70
CA SER A 98 -18.88 -2.18 14.25
C SER A 98 -19.20 -0.84 13.60
N TYR A 99 -19.92 0.01 14.31
CA TYR A 99 -20.20 1.37 13.89
C TYR A 99 -18.90 2.17 13.71
N ILE A 100 -18.04 2.21 14.72
CA ILE A 100 -16.76 2.94 14.63
C ILE A 100 -15.82 2.37 13.55
N GLU A 101 -15.96 1.09 13.24
CA GLU A 101 -15.24 0.45 12.15
C GLU A 101 -15.77 0.89 10.77
N LYS A 102 -17.10 0.88 10.59
CA LYS A 102 -17.77 1.24 9.33
C LYS A 102 -17.61 2.73 9.00
N GLU A 103 -17.71 3.59 10.02
CA GLU A 103 -17.54 5.04 9.90
C GLU A 103 -16.07 5.48 9.79
N ASN A 104 -15.13 4.53 9.67
CA ASN A 104 -13.68 4.81 9.58
C ASN A 104 -13.15 5.67 10.75
N LEU A 105 -13.78 5.58 11.93
CA LEU A 105 -13.35 6.30 13.14
C LEU A 105 -12.14 5.63 13.82
N VAL A 106 -11.73 4.46 13.33
CA VAL A 106 -10.60 3.68 13.84
C VAL A 106 -9.52 3.48 12.78
N GLU A 107 -8.26 3.42 13.20
CA GLU A 107 -7.14 3.07 12.33
C GLU A 107 -7.02 1.55 12.30
N LYS A 108 -7.21 0.95 11.13
CA LYS A 108 -6.84 -0.44 10.90
C LYS A 108 -5.35 -0.49 10.60
N SER A 109 -4.65 -1.47 11.14
CA SER A 109 -3.32 -1.81 10.67
C SER A 109 -3.42 -2.25 9.21
N THR A 110 -3.38 -1.29 8.28
CA THR A 110 -2.95 -1.61 6.92
C THR A 110 -1.58 -2.24 7.09
N LYS A 111 -1.40 -3.46 6.57
CA LYS A 111 -0.07 -4.03 6.48
C LYS A 111 0.80 -2.93 5.88
N LYS A 112 1.91 -2.55 6.56
CA LYS A 112 2.89 -1.67 5.93
C LYS A 112 3.07 -2.17 4.50
N PRO A 113 2.98 -1.30 3.48
CA PRO A 113 3.24 -1.71 2.11
C PRO A 113 4.53 -2.52 2.13
N SER A 114 4.49 -3.74 1.61
CA SER A 114 5.70 -4.56 1.52
C SER A 114 6.76 -3.75 0.75
N LYS A 115 8.06 -3.92 1.06
CA LYS A 115 9.14 -3.24 0.32
C LYS A 115 8.95 -3.36 -1.19
N LYS A 116 8.50 -4.54 -1.65
CA LYS A 116 8.11 -4.83 -3.02
C LYS A 116 7.02 -3.91 -3.58
N MET A 117 5.98 -3.63 -2.79
CA MET A 117 4.86 -2.76 -3.19
C MET A 117 5.25 -1.28 -3.21
N MET A 118 6.17 -0.85 -2.34
CA MET A 118 6.74 0.50 -2.42
C MET A 118 7.60 0.65 -3.67
N LEU A 119 8.48 -0.32 -3.93
CA LEU A 119 9.34 -0.30 -5.12
C LEU A 119 8.53 -0.32 -6.42
N MET A 120 7.47 -1.14 -6.52
CA MET A 120 6.58 -1.09 -7.69
C MET A 120 5.94 0.29 -7.87
N LYS A 121 5.51 0.94 -6.79
CA LYS A 121 4.92 2.28 -6.86
C LYS A 121 5.93 3.33 -7.32
N GLU A 122 7.17 3.24 -6.87
CA GLU A 122 8.27 4.12 -7.30
C GLU A 122 8.63 3.89 -8.78
N LEU A 123 8.66 2.64 -9.24
CA LEU A 123 8.87 2.29 -10.64
C LEU A 123 7.75 2.88 -11.53
N GLU A 124 6.50 2.77 -11.11
CA GLU A 124 5.36 3.36 -11.85
C GLU A 124 5.40 4.88 -11.87
N GLU A 125 5.73 5.53 -10.75
CA GLU A 125 5.84 6.99 -10.68
C GLU A 125 6.94 7.52 -11.61
N GLU A 126 8.14 6.93 -11.57
CA GLU A 126 9.22 7.33 -12.46
C GLU A 126 8.90 7.01 -13.93
N ALA A 127 8.28 5.85 -14.22
CA ALA A 127 7.87 5.50 -15.58
C ALA A 127 6.87 6.52 -16.17
N ASN A 128 6.11 7.22 -15.34
CA ASN A 128 5.24 8.28 -15.83
C ASN A 128 6.00 9.60 -16.10
N GLU A 129 7.09 9.85 -15.40
CA GLU A 129 7.86 11.11 -15.47
C GLU A 129 9.02 11.08 -16.46
N ILE A 130 9.56 9.90 -16.77
CA ILE A 130 10.68 9.74 -17.69
C ILE A 130 10.38 10.39 -19.05
N THR A 131 11.42 11.01 -19.60
CA THR A 131 11.42 11.64 -20.92
C THR A 131 12.48 10.98 -21.78
N PHE A 132 12.20 10.92 -23.08
CA PHE A 132 13.10 10.38 -24.08
C PHE A 132 13.46 11.49 -25.05
N ASP A 133 14.73 11.54 -25.44
CA ASP A 133 15.21 12.39 -26.51
C ASP A 133 16.01 11.57 -27.51
N VAL A 134 16.15 12.13 -28.71
CA VAL A 134 16.93 11.52 -29.77
C VAL A 134 17.81 12.62 -30.36
N PRO A 135 19.16 12.53 -30.23
CA PRO A 135 20.08 13.53 -30.75
C PRO A 135 19.88 13.73 -32.25
N ASP A 136 19.98 14.98 -32.72
CA ASP A 136 19.83 15.35 -34.14
C ASP A 136 18.51 14.87 -34.79
N LYS A 137 17.42 14.71 -34.00
CA LYS A 137 16.12 14.24 -34.53
C LYS A 137 15.60 15.08 -35.69
N GLU A 138 15.89 16.37 -35.72
CA GLU A 138 15.43 17.31 -36.75
C GLU A 138 16.01 17.00 -38.14
N SER A 139 17.16 16.33 -38.22
CA SER A 139 17.85 16.00 -39.48
C SER A 139 17.74 14.54 -39.89
N LYS A 140 17.05 13.69 -39.11
CA LYS A 140 16.84 12.27 -39.43
C LYS A 140 15.37 11.87 -39.43
N MET A 141 15.05 10.85 -40.23
CA MET A 141 13.71 10.28 -40.24
C MET A 141 13.48 9.42 -39.00
N SER A 142 12.26 9.51 -38.44
CA SER A 142 11.84 8.63 -37.34
C SER A 142 11.98 7.14 -37.66
N THR A 143 11.91 6.75 -38.94
CA THR A 143 12.07 5.37 -39.42
C THR A 143 13.48 4.82 -39.28
N ASP A 144 14.48 5.70 -39.18
CA ASP A 144 15.89 5.33 -39.15
C ASP A 144 16.43 5.23 -37.71
N VAL A 145 15.60 5.57 -36.71
CA VAL A 145 15.97 5.56 -35.30
C VAL A 145 16.01 4.14 -34.76
N MET A 146 17.15 3.77 -34.17
CA MET A 146 17.35 2.51 -33.47
C MET A 146 17.21 2.71 -31.96
N LYS A 147 17.08 1.60 -31.21
CA LYS A 147 16.92 1.65 -29.74
C LYS A 147 18.09 2.34 -29.04
N ASP A 148 19.30 2.16 -29.55
CA ASP A 148 20.52 2.73 -28.98
C ASP A 148 20.65 4.24 -29.26
N ASP A 149 19.85 4.80 -30.17
CA ASP A 149 19.82 6.24 -30.48
C ASP A 149 18.92 7.04 -29.53
N VAL A 150 18.18 6.35 -28.65
CA VAL A 150 17.22 6.97 -27.73
C VAL A 150 17.90 7.22 -26.38
N GLU A 151 18.04 8.50 -26.04
CA GLU A 151 18.60 8.95 -24.78
C GLU A 151 17.50 9.17 -23.74
N TYR A 152 17.81 8.87 -22.48
CA TYR A 152 16.91 9.07 -21.34
C TYR A 152 17.70 9.22 -20.04
N GLU A 153 17.09 9.87 -19.06
CA GLU A 153 17.62 9.96 -17.70
C GLU A 153 16.62 9.30 -16.74
N SER A 154 17.06 8.25 -16.04
CA SER A 154 16.25 7.59 -15.03
C SER A 154 17.09 7.04 -13.90
N LYS A 155 16.49 6.98 -12.71
CA LYS A 155 17.07 6.31 -11.54
C LYS A 155 17.01 4.78 -11.64
N PHE A 156 16.24 4.25 -12.59
CA PHE A 156 16.00 2.82 -12.76
C PHE A 156 16.47 2.34 -14.13
N ASP A 157 16.66 1.03 -14.27
CA ASP A 157 17.08 0.43 -15.53
C ASP A 157 15.90 0.44 -16.52
N VAL A 158 16.06 1.17 -17.62
CA VAL A 158 15.03 1.27 -18.66
C VAL A 158 15.31 0.25 -19.75
N THR A 159 14.27 -0.48 -20.18
CA THR A 159 14.34 -1.37 -21.34
C THR A 159 13.40 -0.88 -22.42
N ILE A 160 13.96 -0.51 -23.58
CA ILE A 160 13.18 -0.17 -24.77
C ILE A 160 12.71 -1.45 -25.46
N LEU A 161 11.41 -1.66 -25.46
CA LEU A 161 10.76 -2.85 -26.01
C LEU A 161 10.55 -2.73 -27.51
N ASP A 162 10.02 -1.59 -27.96
CA ASP A 162 9.63 -1.37 -29.35
C ASP A 162 9.67 0.13 -29.70
N LEU A 163 9.87 0.41 -30.99
CA LEU A 163 9.88 1.76 -31.56
C LEU A 163 8.91 1.80 -32.74
N LYS A 164 7.94 2.71 -32.70
CA LYS A 164 6.95 2.86 -33.78
C LYS A 164 7.01 4.26 -34.39
N PRO A 165 7.66 4.41 -35.55
CA PRO A 165 7.72 5.68 -36.26
C PRO A 165 6.41 5.96 -37.01
N TYR A 166 5.96 7.22 -37.00
CA TYR A 166 4.84 7.70 -37.82
C TYR A 166 4.85 9.23 -37.92
N GLU A 167 4.62 9.78 -39.11
CA GLU A 167 4.36 11.22 -39.33
C GLU A 167 5.33 12.20 -38.62
N GLY A 168 6.65 11.93 -38.64
CA GLY A 168 7.64 12.80 -37.97
C GLY A 168 7.66 12.66 -36.45
N LYS A 169 7.09 11.57 -35.93
CA LYS A 169 7.06 11.19 -34.51
C LYS A 169 7.53 9.75 -34.33
N LEU A 170 7.92 9.44 -33.10
CA LEU A 170 8.39 8.12 -32.69
C LEU A 170 7.75 7.74 -31.36
N ASP A 171 6.90 6.70 -31.35
CA ASP A 171 6.43 6.11 -30.10
C ASP A 171 7.49 5.14 -29.57
N VAL A 172 7.93 5.39 -28.34
CA VAL A 172 8.86 4.56 -27.58
C VAL A 172 8.07 3.75 -26.57
N TYR A 173 8.07 2.42 -26.73
CA TYR A 173 7.47 1.48 -25.78
C TYR A 173 8.57 0.95 -24.86
N TYR A 174 8.38 1.06 -23.55
CA TYR A 174 9.43 0.72 -22.59
C TYR A 174 8.86 0.23 -21.25
N ASN A 175 9.72 -0.33 -20.42
CA ASN A 175 9.47 -0.55 -19.00
C ASN A 175 10.70 -0.17 -18.17
N LEU A 176 10.48 0.03 -16.88
CA LEU A 176 11.54 0.26 -15.90
C LEU A 176 11.70 -0.99 -15.04
N SER A 177 12.92 -1.29 -14.64
CA SER A 177 13.22 -2.43 -13.79
C SER A 177 14.18 -2.08 -12.65
N SER A 178 13.98 -2.75 -11.51
CA SER A 178 14.83 -2.63 -10.33
C SER A 178 14.58 -3.82 -9.39
N ASP A 179 15.63 -4.38 -8.79
CA ASP A 179 15.57 -5.52 -7.86
C ASP A 179 14.67 -6.69 -8.34
N GLY A 180 14.71 -6.99 -9.65
CA GLY A 180 13.91 -8.05 -10.27
C GLY A 180 12.40 -7.77 -10.32
N GLN A 181 11.97 -6.53 -10.10
CA GLN A 181 10.63 -6.04 -10.44
C GLN A 181 10.66 -5.24 -11.73
N MET A 182 9.53 -5.20 -12.44
CA MET A 182 9.33 -4.41 -13.65
C MET A 182 8.04 -3.60 -13.51
N SER A 183 8.05 -2.37 -14.02
CA SER A 183 6.84 -1.58 -14.22
C SER A 183 5.95 -2.19 -15.30
N GLU A 184 4.73 -1.68 -15.41
CA GLU A 184 3.93 -1.88 -16.61
C GLU A 184 4.65 -1.31 -17.86
N THR A 185 4.23 -1.78 -19.03
CA THR A 185 4.74 -1.25 -20.30
C THR A 185 4.09 0.10 -20.57
N MET A 186 4.93 1.11 -20.71
CA MET A 186 4.53 2.49 -20.94
C MET A 186 4.89 2.91 -22.37
N MET A 187 4.26 3.99 -22.83
CA MET A 187 4.50 4.58 -24.15
C MET A 187 4.73 6.08 -23.99
N LYS A 188 5.79 6.59 -24.64
CA LYS A 188 6.07 8.02 -24.77
C LYS A 188 6.34 8.35 -26.22
N THR A 189 5.87 9.51 -26.67
CA THR A 189 6.07 9.96 -28.05
C THR A 189 7.17 11.02 -28.07
N VAL A 190 8.18 10.80 -28.92
CA VAL A 190 9.20 11.79 -29.27
C VAL A 190 8.78 12.45 -30.58
N GLU A 191 8.77 13.78 -30.61
CA GLU A 191 8.37 14.57 -31.77
C GLU A 191 9.54 15.39 -32.32
N GLY A 192 9.37 15.93 -33.54
CA GLY A 192 10.35 16.82 -34.17
C GLY A 192 11.29 16.12 -35.14
N PHE A 193 10.92 14.96 -35.67
CA PHE A 193 11.71 14.28 -36.69
C PHE A 193 11.56 14.91 -38.07
N ALA A 194 12.59 14.77 -38.89
CA ALA A 194 12.53 15.15 -40.30
C ALA A 194 11.42 14.37 -41.02
N THR A 195 10.69 15.08 -41.90
CA THR A 195 9.70 14.49 -42.79
C THR A 195 10.22 14.48 -44.23
N GLU A 196 9.67 13.59 -45.05
CA GLU A 196 10.00 13.54 -46.49
C GLU A 196 9.78 14.89 -47.18
N LYS A 197 8.77 15.66 -46.75
CA LYS A 197 8.50 17.00 -47.26
C LYS A 197 9.59 18.02 -46.90
N THR A 198 10.08 18.00 -45.66
CA THR A 198 11.11 18.94 -45.20
C THR A 198 12.47 18.66 -45.84
N MET A 199 12.81 17.40 -46.10
CA MET A 199 14.07 17.04 -46.75
C MET A 199 14.12 17.44 -48.24
N MET A 200 12.98 17.39 -48.95
CA MET A 200 12.91 17.83 -50.35
C MET A 200 13.03 19.36 -50.52
N GLU A 201 12.63 20.15 -49.52
CA GLU A 201 12.75 21.61 -49.55
C GLU A 201 14.19 22.09 -49.29
N GLU A 202 14.97 21.39 -48.45
CA GLU A 202 16.38 21.70 -48.21
C GLU A 202 17.28 21.39 -49.41
N ASP A 203 17.07 20.25 -50.09
CA ASP A 203 17.85 19.88 -51.27
C ASP A 203 17.68 20.86 -52.45
N HIS A 204 16.53 21.54 -52.55
CA HIS A 204 16.29 22.56 -53.58
C HIS A 204 16.96 23.91 -53.28
N MET A 205 17.29 24.21 -52.03
CA MET A 205 18.00 25.45 -51.68
C MET A 205 19.52 25.34 -51.84
N MET A 206 20.06 24.11 -51.89
CA MET A 206 21.50 23.85 -52.10
C MET A 206 21.91 23.79 -53.58
N SER A 207 20.95 23.84 -54.52
CA SER A 207 21.24 23.77 -55.96
C SER A 207 21.41 25.13 -56.66
N ASP A 208 21.11 26.27 -56.01
CA ASP A 208 21.10 27.58 -56.69
C ASP A 208 22.30 28.49 -56.38
N ASP A 209 23.20 28.14 -55.45
CA ASP A 209 24.33 29.02 -55.05
C ASP A 209 25.74 28.45 -55.32
N SER A 210 25.86 27.36 -56.09
CA SER A 210 27.16 26.78 -56.45
C SER A 210 27.81 27.44 -57.67
N MET A 211 28.12 28.74 -57.61
CA MET A 211 29.19 29.33 -58.42
C MET A 211 29.76 30.56 -57.70
N MET A 212 30.77 30.35 -56.85
CA MET A 212 31.97 31.21 -56.79
C MET A 212 33.12 30.41 -56.17
N MET A 213 34.13 30.11 -56.99
CA MET A 213 35.46 29.83 -56.49
C MET A 213 36.04 31.10 -55.87
N GLU A 214 36.84 30.98 -54.81
CA GLU A 214 38.19 31.58 -54.77
C GLU A 214 39.01 31.06 -53.57
N GLU A 215 40.10 30.38 -53.94
CA GLU A 215 41.46 30.29 -53.37
C GLU A 215 41.72 30.33 -51.85
N GLU A 216 42.46 29.30 -51.39
CA GLU A 216 43.24 29.31 -50.14
C GLU A 216 44.41 30.34 -50.17
N PRO A 217 45.04 30.65 -49.01
CA PRO A 217 46.28 29.91 -48.72
C PRO A 217 46.56 29.60 -47.24
N MET A 218 46.98 28.35 -47.01
CA MET A 218 48.15 27.88 -46.24
C MET A 218 48.58 28.46 -44.87
N MET A 219 48.72 27.50 -43.95
CA MET A 219 49.70 27.34 -42.84
C MET A 219 49.56 28.14 -41.54
N LYS A 220 49.49 27.40 -40.42
CA LYS A 220 50.66 27.23 -39.52
C LYS A 220 50.48 26.11 -38.50
N GLU A 221 51.48 25.22 -38.46
CA GLU A 221 51.81 24.30 -37.37
C GLU A 221 52.09 25.05 -36.06
N ASN A 222 51.77 24.42 -34.93
CA ASN A 222 52.70 24.26 -33.80
C ASN A 222 52.19 23.21 -32.79
N ASP A 223 53.06 22.23 -32.57
CA ASP A 223 53.48 21.60 -31.32
C ASP A 223 52.47 20.87 -30.40
N MET A 224 52.59 19.54 -30.47
CA MET A 224 53.04 18.65 -29.39
C MET A 224 52.79 19.10 -27.94
N MET A 225 51.97 18.35 -27.21
CA MET A 225 52.42 17.70 -25.97
C MET A 225 51.48 16.55 -25.57
N SER A 226 51.98 15.34 -25.72
CA SER A 226 51.62 14.14 -24.98
C SER A 226 51.99 14.28 -23.50
N GLN A 227 51.15 13.78 -22.57
CA GLN A 227 51.59 12.77 -21.59
C GLN A 227 50.45 12.24 -20.70
N GLU A 228 50.59 10.94 -20.44
CA GLU A 228 49.81 10.05 -19.60
C GLU A 228 49.82 10.46 -18.12
N SER A 229 48.83 10.01 -17.33
CA SER A 229 49.03 8.96 -16.31
C SER A 229 47.96 8.98 -15.20
N ASN A 230 47.55 7.74 -14.85
CA ASN A 230 47.12 7.22 -13.55
C ASN A 230 45.85 7.81 -12.90
N MET A 231 44.75 7.06 -12.77
CA MET A 231 44.58 5.88 -11.90
C MET A 231 44.89 6.24 -10.44
N ASP A 232 43.86 6.48 -9.64
CA ASP A 232 43.74 5.86 -8.32
C ASP A 232 42.29 5.78 -7.85
N LYS A 233 41.95 4.56 -7.46
CA LYS A 233 40.72 4.12 -6.80
C LYS A 233 40.93 4.31 -5.29
N GLU A 234 39.97 4.92 -4.61
CA GLU A 234 39.76 4.69 -3.18
C GLU A 234 38.26 4.68 -2.87
N GLU A 235 37.63 3.54 -3.10
CA GLU A 235 36.57 3.04 -2.22
C GLU A 235 37.27 2.05 -1.28
N ASP A 236 37.14 2.21 0.05
CA ASP A 236 36.57 1.17 0.91
C ASP A 236 36.72 1.41 2.43
N HIS A 237 35.74 0.85 3.16
CA HIS A 237 35.68 0.54 4.60
C HIS A 237 34.96 1.50 5.57
N MET A 238 33.62 1.48 5.49
CA MET A 238 32.78 1.49 6.69
C MET A 238 32.11 0.11 6.85
N MET A 239 32.62 -0.72 7.76
CA MET A 239 31.89 -1.86 8.32
C MET A 239 32.05 -1.83 9.84
N SER A 240 31.01 -1.34 10.50
CA SER A 240 30.80 -1.49 11.94
C SER A 240 30.12 -2.82 12.20
N ASP A 241 30.90 -3.83 12.59
CA ASP A 241 30.39 -5.01 13.26
C ASP A 241 30.24 -4.69 14.75
N ASP A 242 28.99 -4.59 15.21
CA ASP A 242 28.59 -5.00 16.57
C ASP A 242 27.07 -4.80 16.73
N ASP A 243 26.32 -5.86 16.47
CA ASP A 243 24.99 -6.07 17.08
C ASP A 243 24.67 -7.57 17.12
N SER A 244 25.49 -8.28 17.91
CA SER A 244 25.06 -9.54 18.53
C SER A 244 24.60 -9.20 19.94
N MET A 245 23.29 -9.30 20.21
CA MET A 245 22.71 -9.80 21.47
C MET A 245 21.19 -9.63 21.45
N MET A 246 20.49 -10.60 22.04
CA MET A 246 19.03 -10.69 22.28
C MET A 246 18.21 -11.45 21.22
N LYS A 247 18.56 -12.71 21.01
CA LYS A 247 17.59 -13.77 20.65
C LYS A 247 17.59 -14.83 21.74
N ASP A 248 17.07 -14.50 22.90
CA ASP A 248 16.67 -15.47 23.92
C ASP A 248 15.65 -14.77 24.81
N ASP A 249 14.37 -15.00 24.52
CA ASP A 249 13.21 -14.90 25.42
C ASP A 249 11.93 -14.65 24.61
N MET A 250 11.48 -15.67 23.87
CA MET A 250 10.05 -15.91 23.62
C MET A 250 9.84 -17.28 22.94
N MET A 251 10.23 -18.35 23.65
CA MET A 251 9.64 -19.66 23.41
C MET A 251 8.40 -19.81 24.29
N MET A 252 7.25 -19.35 23.79
CA MET A 252 5.95 -19.86 24.21
C MET A 252 5.47 -20.77 23.07
N THR A 253 5.31 -22.05 23.38
CA THR A 253 5.09 -23.14 22.43
C THR A 253 3.79 -22.94 21.64
N LYS A 254 3.88 -23.08 20.32
CA LYS A 254 2.79 -22.92 19.34
C LYS A 254 1.63 -23.92 19.50
N GLU A 255 1.75 -24.91 20.37
CA GLU A 255 0.83 -26.06 20.44
C GLU A 255 -0.42 -25.80 21.30
N GLU A 256 -0.38 -24.88 22.27
CA GLU A 256 -1.57 -24.60 23.11
C GLU A 256 -2.58 -23.65 22.45
N HIS A 257 -2.17 -22.88 21.44
CA HIS A 257 -3.08 -21.92 20.79
C HIS A 257 -4.00 -22.55 19.73
N ILE A 258 -3.66 -23.73 19.22
CA ILE A 258 -4.40 -24.39 18.13
C ILE A 258 -5.61 -25.19 18.68
N HIS A 259 -5.49 -25.75 19.89
CA HIS A 259 -6.53 -26.64 20.44
C HIS A 259 -7.81 -25.90 20.84
N HIS A 260 -7.72 -24.62 21.23
CA HIS A 260 -8.90 -23.83 21.63
C HIS A 260 -9.58 -23.10 20.45
N TYR A 261 -8.91 -22.99 19.29
CA TYR A 261 -9.44 -22.27 18.11
C TYR A 261 -10.27 -23.18 17.19
N HIS A 262 -9.93 -24.47 17.10
CA HIS A 262 -10.69 -25.42 16.26
C HIS A 262 -12.04 -25.84 16.86
N GLN A 263 -12.20 -25.80 18.19
CA GLN A 263 -13.44 -26.24 18.83
C GLN A 263 -14.61 -25.24 18.70
N ARG A 264 -14.33 -23.94 18.50
CA ARG A 264 -15.40 -22.92 18.33
C ARG A 264 -15.96 -22.85 16.91
N ARG A 265 -15.15 -23.09 15.87
CA ARG A 265 -15.63 -23.07 14.47
C ARG A 265 -16.55 -24.24 14.11
N TYR A 266 -16.46 -25.36 14.82
CA TYR A 266 -17.35 -26.50 14.62
C TYR A 266 -18.75 -26.27 15.20
N ASN A 267 -18.86 -25.50 16.30
CA ASN A 267 -20.14 -25.22 16.94
C ASN A 267 -20.97 -24.10 16.27
N GLN A 268 -20.33 -23.16 15.56
CA GLN A 268 -21.06 -22.05 14.92
C GLN A 268 -21.77 -22.46 13.60
N LYS A 269 -21.30 -23.52 12.92
CA LYS A 269 -21.98 -24.07 11.73
C LYS A 269 -23.17 -24.97 12.09
N ASN A 270 -23.18 -25.57 13.28
CA ASN A 270 -24.26 -26.45 13.73
C ASN A 270 -25.48 -25.71 14.30
N THR A 271 -25.33 -24.47 14.78
CA THR A 271 -26.47 -23.68 15.27
C THR A 271 -27.36 -23.22 14.13
N GLY A 272 -26.80 -22.78 13.00
CA GLY A 272 -27.59 -22.38 11.81
C GLY A 272 -28.44 -23.53 11.24
N ILE A 273 -27.85 -24.72 11.12
CA ILE A 273 -28.55 -25.91 10.60
C ILE A 273 -29.67 -26.35 11.55
N LYS A 274 -29.45 -26.30 12.87
CA LYS A 274 -30.48 -26.64 13.87
C LYS A 274 -31.66 -25.66 13.87
N VAL A 275 -31.40 -24.36 13.69
CA VAL A 275 -32.46 -23.35 13.59
C VAL A 275 -33.28 -23.51 12.31
N ALA A 276 -32.62 -23.80 11.18
CA ALA A 276 -33.32 -24.04 9.90
C ALA A 276 -34.20 -25.30 9.93
N LEU A 277 -33.70 -26.40 10.52
CA LEU A 277 -34.49 -27.63 10.71
C LEU A 277 -35.69 -27.42 11.63
N SER A 278 -35.53 -26.64 12.70
CA SER A 278 -36.64 -26.31 13.61
C SER A 278 -37.75 -25.53 12.90
N LEU A 279 -37.39 -24.55 12.08
CA LEU A 279 -38.35 -23.77 11.28
C LEU A 279 -39.10 -24.63 10.26
N LEU A 280 -38.42 -25.55 9.58
CA LEU A 280 -39.05 -26.47 8.62
C LEU A 280 -40.08 -27.39 9.29
N ILE A 281 -39.80 -27.87 10.50
CA ILE A 281 -40.74 -28.72 11.26
C ILE A 281 -42.00 -27.94 11.64
N ILE A 282 -41.85 -26.68 12.07
CA ILE A 282 -43.00 -25.82 12.42
C ILE A 282 -43.88 -25.58 11.19
N ILE A 283 -43.29 -25.26 10.03
CA ILE A 283 -44.04 -25.05 8.78
C ILE A 283 -44.79 -26.32 8.37
N ALA A 284 -44.16 -27.49 8.48
CA ALA A 284 -44.80 -28.77 8.18
C ALA A 284 -46.00 -29.05 9.10
N LEU A 285 -45.88 -28.74 10.40
CA LEU A 285 -46.98 -28.92 11.37
C LEU A 285 -48.15 -27.96 11.09
N VAL A 286 -47.87 -26.70 10.77
CA VAL A 286 -48.91 -25.73 10.41
C VAL A 286 -49.67 -26.19 9.15
N ASN A 287 -48.96 -26.64 8.12
CA ASN A 287 -49.59 -27.15 6.91
C ASN A 287 -50.42 -28.42 7.18
N LEU A 288 -49.93 -29.32 8.04
CA LEU A 288 -50.69 -30.52 8.43
C LEU A 288 -51.99 -30.16 9.16
N ILE A 289 -51.94 -29.19 10.08
CA ILE A 289 -53.13 -28.70 10.81
C ILE A 289 -54.14 -28.10 9.83
N LEU A 290 -53.69 -27.28 8.87
CA LEU A 290 -54.56 -26.69 7.85
C LEU A 290 -55.24 -27.76 6.98
N ILE A 291 -54.51 -28.81 6.61
CA ILE A 291 -55.09 -29.95 5.85
C ILE A 291 -56.17 -30.66 6.67
N ILE A 292 -55.92 -30.92 7.96
CA ILE A 292 -56.89 -31.58 8.84
C ILE A 292 -58.15 -30.73 9.02
N LEU A 293 -58.00 -29.41 9.19
CA LEU A 293 -59.13 -28.49 9.32
C LEU A 293 -59.97 -28.42 8.04
N ASN A 294 -59.32 -28.47 6.87
CA ASN A 294 -60.01 -28.46 5.57
C ASN A 294 -60.74 -29.78 5.29
N VAL A 295 -60.21 -30.92 5.73
CA VAL A 295 -60.86 -32.24 5.55
C VAL A 295 -62.03 -32.44 6.52
N THR A 296 -61.97 -31.84 7.71
CA THR A 296 -63.02 -31.98 8.72
C THR A 296 -64.15 -30.95 8.61
N ASN A 297 -64.10 -30.02 7.63
CA ASN A 297 -65.05 -28.89 7.48
C ASN A 297 -65.25 -28.12 8.79
N VAL A 298 -64.17 -27.93 9.56
CA VAL A 298 -64.18 -27.14 10.81
C VAL A 298 -63.89 -25.66 10.53
N ILE A 299 -63.63 -25.29 9.27
CA ILE A 299 -63.52 -23.92 8.76
C ILE A 299 -64.41 -23.78 7.52
#